data_AF-A0A495QT97-F1
#
_entry.id   AF-A0A495QT97-F1
#
_cell.length_a   1.000
_cell.length_b   1.000
_cell.length_c   1.000
_cell.angle_alpha   90.00
_cell.angle_beta   90.00
_cell.angle_gamma   90.00
#
_symmetry.space_group_name_H-M   'P 1'
#
loop_
_entity.id
_entity.type
_entity.pdbx_description
1 polymer ?
#
loop_
_entity_poly.entity_id
_entity_poly.type
_entity_poly.pdbx_seq_one_letter_code
_entity_poly.pdbx_strand_id
1 'polypeptide(L)'
;MQRFETASLALIPGERVRAEVVSHQPWGVMVKLIGHEDLGASIDMMEQFRRTPTSRDELLNLYPVGAEIDAVVQQVRRLHPPAWIRLSIRSADLESFAWPCDFCGEKATLSPGGDGLVLDVRSNDGPGSGTFISHRACLAKQISENTGERARAFEIGRMARTTETDDQHTDQDPEQTRNKDDR
;
A
#
# COMPACT_ATOMS: atom_id res chain seq x y z
N MET A 1 -16.16 17.83 -19.52
CA MET A 1 -15.99 17.62 -18.08
C MET A 1 -15.13 16.37 -17.90
N GLN A 2 -13.84 16.53 -17.58
CA GLN A 2 -12.95 15.39 -17.29
C GLN A 2 -13.47 14.75 -16.00
N ARG A 3 -14.18 13.63 -16.14
CA ARG A 3 -14.87 12.96 -15.02
C ARG A 3 -13.89 12.22 -14.10
N PHE A 4 -12.60 12.19 -14.44
CA PHE A 4 -11.60 11.34 -13.81
C PHE A 4 -10.27 12.11 -13.69
N GLU A 5 -9.87 12.42 -12.46
CA GLU A 5 -8.44 12.64 -12.16
C GLU A 5 -7.77 11.26 -12.13
N THR A 6 -7.48 10.73 -13.32
CA THR A 6 -6.89 9.39 -13.51
C THR A 6 -5.55 9.26 -12.78
N ALA A 7 -4.79 10.36 -12.66
CA ALA A 7 -3.48 10.38 -12.03
C ALA A 7 -3.53 9.90 -10.57
N SER A 8 -4.58 10.29 -9.82
CA SER A 8 -4.73 9.85 -8.43
C SER A 8 -5.13 8.37 -8.32
N LEU A 9 -5.76 7.77 -9.33
CA LEU A 9 -6.23 6.38 -9.27
C LEU A 9 -5.09 5.36 -9.20
N ALA A 10 -3.89 5.75 -9.65
CA ALA A 10 -2.71 4.93 -9.54
C ALA A 10 -2.23 4.79 -8.08
N LEU A 11 -2.51 5.80 -7.23
CA LEU A 11 -1.97 5.86 -5.87
C LEU A 11 -2.87 5.17 -4.86
N ILE A 12 -2.30 4.24 -4.10
CA ILE A 12 -3.03 3.44 -3.11
C ILE A 12 -2.36 3.58 -1.73
N PRO A 13 -3.10 3.76 -0.62
CA PRO A 13 -2.53 3.68 0.71
C PRO A 13 -1.67 2.43 0.93
N GLY A 14 -0.47 2.61 1.47
CA GLY A 14 0.55 1.56 1.62
C GLY A 14 1.57 1.47 0.48
N GLU A 15 1.33 2.18 -0.63
CA GLU A 15 2.28 2.28 -1.73
C GLU A 15 3.48 3.17 -1.37
N ARG A 16 4.69 2.70 -1.71
CA ARG A 16 5.92 3.48 -1.58
C ARG A 16 6.07 4.42 -2.77
N VAL A 17 6.39 5.68 -2.49
CA VAL A 17 6.56 6.75 -3.48
C VAL A 17 7.81 7.57 -3.17
N ARG A 18 8.30 8.30 -4.17
CA ARG A 18 9.31 9.34 -3.98
C ARG A 18 8.67 10.73 -4.12
N ALA A 19 9.11 11.66 -3.29
CA ALA A 19 8.63 13.03 -3.31
C ALA A 19 9.76 14.03 -3.11
N GLU A 20 9.61 15.23 -3.67
CA GLU A 20 10.52 16.36 -3.46
C GLU A 20 9.90 17.37 -2.49
N VAL A 21 10.65 17.82 -1.50
CA VAL A 21 10.19 18.86 -0.57
C VAL A 21 10.15 20.21 -1.27
N VAL A 22 8.98 20.84 -1.37
CA VAL A 22 8.82 22.12 -2.08
C VAL A 22 8.71 23.33 -1.14
N SER A 23 8.15 23.14 0.06
CA SER A 23 8.14 24.20 1.08
C SER A 23 7.93 23.64 2.47
N HIS A 24 8.36 24.40 3.47
CA HIS A 24 8.07 24.13 4.87
C HIS A 24 6.80 24.84 5.31
N GLN A 25 6.08 24.21 6.23
CA GLN A 25 4.87 24.72 6.84
C GLN A 25 4.96 24.56 8.36
N PRO A 26 4.20 25.33 9.16
CA PRO A 26 4.22 25.19 10.62
C PRO A 26 3.87 23.77 11.11
N TRP A 27 3.14 23.00 10.31
CA TRP A 27 2.69 21.64 10.61
C TRP A 27 3.52 20.52 9.96
N GLY A 28 4.45 20.85 9.07
CA GLY A 28 5.22 19.85 8.34
C GLY A 28 5.74 20.40 7.03
N VAL A 29 5.65 19.61 5.95
CA VAL A 29 6.17 20.01 4.65
C VAL A 29 5.19 19.75 3.52
N MET A 30 5.21 20.66 2.56
CA MET A 30 4.61 20.47 1.25
C MET A 30 5.59 19.71 0.38
N VAL A 31 5.08 18.77 -0.39
CA VAL A 31 5.89 17.94 -1.29
C VAL A 31 5.26 17.83 -2.66
N LYS A 32 6.08 17.52 -3.64
CA LYS A 32 5.67 17.16 -5.00
C LYS A 32 5.95 15.68 -5.19
N LEU A 33 4.95 14.88 -5.55
CA LEU A 33 5.19 13.46 -5.88
C LEU A 33 5.86 13.37 -7.25
N ILE A 34 6.96 12.62 -7.31
CA ILE A 34 7.68 12.35 -8.56
C ILE A 34 6.83 11.36 -9.37
N GLY A 35 6.48 11.73 -10.60
CA GLY A 35 5.57 10.98 -11.48
C GLY A 35 4.08 11.28 -11.31
N HIS A 36 3.72 12.14 -10.35
CA HIS A 36 2.34 12.55 -10.07
C HIS A 36 2.27 14.05 -9.73
N GLU A 37 2.84 14.87 -10.59
CA GLU A 37 3.08 16.30 -10.34
C GLU A 37 1.81 17.16 -10.33
N ASP A 38 0.69 16.65 -10.84
CA ASP A 38 -0.61 17.31 -10.87
C ASP A 38 -1.39 17.16 -9.56
N LEU A 39 -0.91 16.33 -8.63
CA LEU A 39 -1.55 16.07 -7.34
C LEU A 39 -0.97 16.95 -6.24
N GLY A 40 -1.85 17.43 -5.35
CA GLY A 40 -1.43 18.11 -4.13
C GLY A 40 -0.94 17.09 -3.10
N ALA A 41 0.17 17.36 -2.42
CA ALA A 41 0.68 16.43 -1.41
C ALA A 41 1.43 17.07 -0.25
N SER A 42 1.38 16.39 0.89
CA SER A 42 2.02 16.85 2.11
C SER A 42 2.38 15.75 3.09
N ILE A 43 3.30 16.10 4.00
CA ILE A 43 3.68 15.31 5.17
C ILE A 43 3.38 16.13 6.41
N ASP A 44 2.48 15.62 7.24
CA ASP A 44 2.15 16.22 8.54
C ASP A 44 3.13 15.71 9.61
N MET A 45 4.23 16.44 9.77
CA MET A 45 5.29 16.09 10.71
C MET A 45 4.82 16.22 12.15
N MET A 46 3.94 17.18 12.44
CA MET A 46 3.39 17.30 13.78
C MET A 46 2.61 16.05 14.15
N GLU A 47 1.73 15.53 13.29
CA GLU A 47 1.02 14.28 13.55
C GLU A 47 1.95 13.05 13.63
N GLN A 48 2.88 12.91 12.70
CA GLN A 48 3.73 11.72 12.62
C GLN A 48 4.70 11.61 13.80
N PHE A 49 5.19 12.75 14.29
CA PHE A 49 6.22 12.80 15.32
C PHE A 49 5.73 13.36 16.66
N ARG A 50 4.40 13.41 16.92
CA ARG A 50 3.81 13.91 18.20
C ARG A 50 4.47 13.40 19.47
N ARG A 51 5.05 12.19 19.42
CA ARG A 51 5.63 11.48 20.57
C ARG A 51 7.17 11.45 20.56
N THR A 52 7.80 12.16 19.64
CA THR A 52 9.26 12.18 19.48
C THR A 52 9.82 13.41 20.21
N PRO A 53 10.93 13.29 20.95
CA PRO A 53 11.53 14.43 21.65
C PRO A 53 12.22 15.45 20.72
N THR A 54 12.29 15.18 19.41
CA THR A 54 12.90 16.05 18.41
C THR A 54 12.10 17.34 18.25
N SER A 55 12.81 18.47 18.23
CA SER A 55 12.14 19.76 18.01
C SER A 55 11.63 19.87 16.57
N ARG A 56 10.61 20.72 16.36
CA ARG A 56 10.08 20.97 15.01
C ARG A 56 11.16 21.44 14.05
N ASP A 57 12.00 22.37 14.48
CA ASP A 57 13.02 22.97 13.62
C ASP A 57 14.10 21.96 13.26
N GLU A 58 14.45 21.05 14.18
CA GLU A 58 15.30 19.89 13.88
C GLU A 58 14.67 18.98 12.82
N LEU A 59 13.38 18.66 12.94
CA LEU A 59 12.69 17.84 11.94
C LEU A 59 12.69 18.51 10.56
N LEU A 60 12.37 19.81 10.49
CA LEU A 60 12.36 20.53 9.21
C LEU A 60 13.76 20.63 8.58
N ASN A 61 14.81 20.74 9.40
CA ASN A 61 16.19 20.76 8.93
C ASN A 61 16.65 19.40 8.36
N LEU A 62 16.08 18.28 8.80
CA LEU A 62 16.33 16.97 8.21
C LEU A 62 15.73 16.83 6.79
N TYR A 63 14.75 17.67 6.45
CA TYR A 63 14.02 17.63 5.18
C TYR A 63 14.02 19.01 4.50
N PRO A 64 15.18 19.51 4.05
CA PRO A 64 15.28 20.83 3.44
C PRO A 64 14.52 20.89 2.11
N VAL A 65 14.12 22.10 1.71
CA VAL A 65 13.50 22.33 0.39
C VAL A 65 14.46 21.90 -0.72
N GLY A 66 13.93 21.17 -1.71
CA GLY A 66 14.67 20.53 -2.80
C GLY A 66 15.17 19.12 -2.50
N ALA A 67 15.02 18.62 -1.26
CA ALA A 67 15.39 17.24 -0.94
C ALA A 67 14.36 16.25 -1.51
N GLU A 68 14.87 15.16 -2.10
CA GLU A 68 14.06 13.97 -2.40
C GLU A 68 13.97 13.05 -1.18
N ILE A 69 12.78 12.49 -0.95
CA ILE A 69 12.49 11.61 0.16
C ILE A 69 11.66 10.41 -0.29
N ASP A 70 11.95 9.26 0.31
CA ASP A 70 11.09 8.08 0.25
C ASP A 70 9.95 8.24 1.26
N ALA A 71 8.74 7.91 0.82
CA ALA A 71 7.55 7.99 1.65
C ALA A 71 6.56 6.87 1.31
N VAL A 72 5.56 6.70 2.16
CA VAL A 72 4.40 5.84 1.90
C VAL A 72 3.16 6.69 1.77
N VAL A 73 2.30 6.36 0.81
CA VAL A 73 0.95 6.92 0.71
C VAL A 73 0.19 6.53 1.97
N GLN A 74 -0.07 7.51 2.84
CA GLN A 74 -0.81 7.30 4.08
C GLN A 74 -2.32 7.41 3.83
N GLN A 75 -2.73 8.45 3.09
CA GLN A 75 -4.12 8.72 2.79
C GLN A 75 -4.25 9.38 1.42
N VAL A 76 -5.28 9.01 0.66
CA VAL A 76 -5.65 9.72 -0.57
C VAL A 76 -7.04 10.31 -0.38
N ARG A 77 -7.17 11.63 -0.60
CA ARG A 77 -8.44 12.36 -0.47
C ARG A 77 -8.92 12.79 -1.85
N ARG A 78 -10.03 12.22 -2.28
CA ARG A 78 -10.64 12.45 -3.62
C ARG A 78 -12.06 13.02 -3.52
N LEU A 79 -12.38 13.71 -2.43
CA LEU A 79 -13.72 14.27 -2.25
C LEU A 79 -13.97 15.46 -3.21
N HIS A 80 -12.93 16.26 -3.45
CA HIS A 80 -12.95 17.40 -4.38
C HIS A 80 -11.63 17.45 -5.15
N PRO A 81 -11.65 17.87 -6.43
CA PRO A 81 -10.43 18.15 -7.18
C PRO A 81 -9.76 19.46 -6.70
N PRO A 82 -8.42 19.55 -6.73
CA PRO A 82 -7.50 18.45 -7.00
C PRO A 82 -7.45 17.44 -5.84
N ALA A 83 -7.24 16.17 -6.16
CA ALA A 83 -6.98 15.15 -5.14
C ALA A 83 -5.77 15.54 -4.27
N TRP A 84 -5.85 15.18 -2.99
CA TRP A 84 -4.80 15.48 -2.00
C TRP A 84 -4.23 14.21 -1.38
N ILE A 85 -2.91 14.07 -1.41
CA ILE A 85 -2.17 12.93 -0.89
C ILE A 85 -1.50 13.30 0.43
N ARG A 86 -1.77 12.54 1.48
CA ARG A 86 -0.99 12.60 2.72
C ARG A 86 0.01 11.47 2.70
N LEU A 87 1.29 11.81 2.90
CA LEU A 87 2.38 10.86 2.93
C LEU A 87 2.88 10.64 4.36
N SER A 88 3.43 9.45 4.61
CA SER A 88 4.18 9.12 5.82
C SER A 88 5.65 8.84 5.52
N ILE A 89 6.52 9.36 6.37
CA ILE A 89 7.98 9.15 6.33
C ILE A 89 8.51 8.40 7.55
N ARG A 90 7.61 7.84 8.38
CA ARG A 90 8.01 7.04 9.53
C ARG A 90 8.63 5.74 9.06
N SER A 91 9.78 5.36 9.62
CA SER A 91 10.48 4.12 9.26
C SER A 91 9.57 2.89 9.38
N ALA A 92 8.76 2.80 10.44
CA ALA A 92 7.81 1.71 10.62
C ALA A 92 6.74 1.65 9.52
N ASP A 93 6.29 2.79 9.00
CA ASP A 93 5.31 2.82 7.90
C ASP A 93 5.97 2.45 6.57
N LEU A 94 7.23 2.87 6.34
CA LEU A 94 8.01 2.46 5.17
C LEU A 94 8.19 0.95 5.14
N GLU A 95 8.49 0.32 6.29
CA GLU A 95 8.67 -1.13 6.41
C GLU A 95 7.35 -1.90 6.26
N SER A 96 6.31 -1.50 6.99
CA SER A 96 5.02 -2.19 7.00
C SER A 96 3.90 -1.23 7.40
N PHE A 97 3.29 -0.57 6.42
CA PHE A 97 2.20 0.37 6.66
C PHE A 97 0.93 -0.35 7.12
N ALA A 98 0.39 0.11 8.25
CA ALA A 98 -0.85 -0.39 8.80
C ALA A 98 -1.80 0.75 9.21
N TRP A 99 -3.08 0.59 8.86
CA TRP A 99 -4.11 1.58 9.10
C TRP A 99 -5.34 0.96 9.78
N PRO A 100 -6.09 1.71 10.61
CA PRO A 100 -7.32 1.18 11.20
C PRO A 100 -8.29 0.69 10.12
N CYS A 101 -8.85 -0.49 10.33
CA CYS A 101 -9.96 -1.03 9.54
C CYS A 101 -11.24 -0.28 9.86
N ASP A 102 -11.94 0.23 8.86
CA ASP A 102 -13.17 1.00 9.02
C ASP A 102 -14.36 0.18 9.54
N PHE A 103 -14.25 -1.16 9.56
CA PHE A 103 -15.29 -2.05 10.10
C PHE A 103 -15.06 -2.42 11.57
N CYS A 104 -13.82 -2.69 11.98
CA CYS A 104 -13.54 -3.20 13.33
C CYS A 104 -12.57 -2.35 14.15
N GLY A 105 -12.00 -1.28 13.58
CA GLY A 105 -11.05 -0.38 14.24
C GLY A 105 -9.63 -0.92 14.39
N GLU A 106 -9.44 -2.24 14.34
CA GLU A 106 -8.13 -2.88 14.43
C GLU A 106 -7.23 -2.57 13.23
N LYS A 107 -5.91 -2.62 13.42
CA LYS A 107 -4.94 -2.33 12.35
C LYS A 107 -4.98 -3.41 11.25
N ALA A 108 -5.16 -2.98 10.00
CA ALA A 108 -4.99 -3.79 8.80
C ALA A 108 -3.66 -3.44 8.13
N THR A 109 -2.91 -4.44 7.69
CA THR A 109 -1.61 -4.22 7.02
C THR A 109 -1.84 -4.02 5.52
N LEU A 110 -1.38 -2.88 4.99
CA LEU A 110 -1.62 -2.46 3.61
C LEU A 110 -0.38 -2.59 2.72
N SER A 111 0.79 -2.88 3.30
CA SER A 111 1.97 -3.26 2.54
C SER A 111 1.77 -4.60 1.79
N PRO A 112 2.56 -4.89 0.73
CA PRO A 112 2.45 -6.13 -0.02
C PRO A 112 2.45 -7.38 0.86
N GLY A 113 1.53 -8.31 0.60
CA GLY A 113 1.34 -9.52 1.42
C GLY A 113 0.47 -9.32 2.66
N GLY A 114 0.07 -8.08 2.97
CA GLY A 114 -0.82 -7.74 4.07
C GLY A 114 -2.25 -8.25 3.93
N ASP A 115 -2.99 -8.14 5.03
CA ASP A 115 -4.38 -8.59 5.17
C ASP A 115 -5.41 -7.48 4.94
N GLY A 116 -4.95 -6.25 4.67
CA GLY A 116 -5.78 -5.10 4.35
C GLY A 116 -6.17 -5.02 2.88
N LEU A 117 -7.31 -4.36 2.65
CA LEU A 117 -7.85 -3.97 1.37
C LEU A 117 -8.09 -2.46 1.40
N VAL A 118 -7.78 -1.81 0.28
CA VAL A 118 -8.19 -0.43 0.01
C VAL A 118 -9.38 -0.48 -0.94
N LEU A 119 -10.48 0.17 -0.57
CA LEU A 119 -11.69 0.30 -1.36
C LEU A 119 -11.94 1.77 -1.70
N ASP A 120 -12.03 2.09 -2.98
CA ASP A 120 -12.55 3.39 -3.41
C ASP A 120 -14.06 3.29 -3.66
N VAL A 121 -14.83 4.00 -2.84
CA VAL A 121 -16.29 4.07 -2.91
C VAL A 121 -16.70 5.37 -3.58
N ARG A 122 -17.65 5.28 -4.53
CA ARG A 122 -18.13 6.40 -5.33
C ARG A 122 -19.64 6.44 -5.32
N SER A 123 -20.20 7.65 -5.31
CA SER A 123 -21.61 7.85 -5.67
C SER A 123 -21.72 8.21 -7.14
N ASN A 124 -22.84 7.84 -7.78
CA ASN A 124 -23.17 8.33 -9.11
C ASN A 124 -23.53 9.84 -9.13
N ASP A 125 -23.77 10.43 -7.96
CA ASP A 125 -24.19 11.83 -7.80
C ASP A 125 -23.04 12.84 -7.98
N GLY A 126 -21.79 12.38 -8.06
CA GLY A 126 -20.65 13.28 -8.19
C GLY A 126 -19.35 12.58 -8.59
N PRO A 127 -18.30 13.35 -8.94
CA PRO A 127 -17.01 12.79 -9.37
C PRO A 127 -16.13 12.32 -8.21
N GLY A 128 -16.47 12.66 -6.96
CA GLY A 128 -15.64 12.36 -5.80
C GLY A 128 -15.65 10.88 -5.39
N SER A 129 -14.60 10.46 -4.70
CA SER A 129 -14.53 9.14 -4.07
C SER A 129 -14.05 9.21 -2.62
N GLY A 130 -14.58 8.31 -1.80
CA GLY A 130 -14.08 8.02 -0.46
C GLY A 130 -13.19 6.78 -0.49
N THR A 131 -12.08 6.81 0.24
CA THR A 131 -11.22 5.64 0.42
C THR A 131 -11.52 5.00 1.77
N PHE A 132 -11.82 3.71 1.75
CA PHE A 132 -12.09 2.88 2.92
C PHE A 132 -11.04 1.78 3.02
N ILE A 133 -10.66 1.45 4.24
CA ILE A 133 -9.66 0.44 4.57
C ILE A 133 -10.35 -0.66 5.36
N SER A 134 -10.10 -1.91 4.98
CA SER A 134 -10.74 -3.06 5.61
C SER A 134 -9.81 -4.26 5.68
N HIS A 135 -9.91 -5.07 6.73
CA HIS A 135 -9.42 -6.44 6.64
C HIS A 135 -10.22 -7.22 5.61
N ARG A 136 -9.56 -8.12 4.88
CA ARG A 136 -10.23 -9.07 3.97
C ARG A 136 -11.41 -9.79 4.64
N ALA A 137 -11.18 -10.28 5.86
CA ALA A 137 -12.18 -10.98 6.63
C ALA A 137 -13.36 -10.09 7.06
N CYS A 138 -13.10 -8.81 7.37
CA CYS A 138 -14.16 -7.87 7.72
C CYS A 138 -15.02 -7.55 6.51
N LEU A 139 -14.42 -7.24 5.36
CA LEU A 139 -15.17 -7.03 4.12
C LEU A 139 -16.01 -8.26 3.74
N ALA A 140 -15.41 -9.45 3.78
CA ALA A 140 -16.09 -10.70 3.44
C ALA A 140 -17.34 -10.96 4.31
N LYS A 141 -17.33 -10.55 5.59
CA LYS A 141 -18.49 -10.66 6.49
C LYS A 141 -19.63 -9.71 6.09
N GLN A 142 -19.33 -8.58 5.47
CA GLN A 142 -20.34 -7.61 5.03
C GLN A 142 -20.99 -8.01 3.70
N ILE A 143 -20.38 -8.92 2.94
CA ILE A 143 -20.94 -9.45 1.69
C ILE A 143 -21.84 -10.65 2.05
N SER A 144 -23.11 -10.39 2.32
CA SER A 144 -24.07 -11.36 2.88
C SER A 144 -24.59 -12.39 1.86
N GLU A 145 -24.82 -11.99 0.61
CA GLU A 145 -25.62 -12.80 -0.35
C GLU A 145 -24.83 -13.39 -1.52
N ASN A 146 -23.63 -12.88 -1.79
CA ASN A 146 -22.84 -13.30 -2.95
C ASN A 146 -21.58 -14.08 -2.52
N THR A 147 -21.67 -15.40 -2.55
CA THR A 147 -20.56 -16.32 -2.20
C THR A 147 -19.34 -16.11 -3.09
N GLY A 148 -19.53 -15.76 -4.36
CA GLY A 148 -18.45 -15.46 -5.29
C GLY A 148 -17.70 -14.17 -4.95
N GLU A 149 -18.42 -13.09 -4.63
CA GLU A 149 -17.81 -11.82 -4.18
C GLU A 149 -17.11 -11.97 -2.83
N ARG A 150 -17.71 -12.75 -1.91
CA ARG A 150 -17.07 -13.09 -0.64
C ARG A 150 -15.74 -13.81 -0.86
N ALA A 151 -15.69 -14.80 -1.75
CA ALA A 151 -14.45 -15.48 -2.11
C ALA A 151 -13.43 -14.52 -2.74
N ARG A 152 -13.87 -13.62 -3.64
CA ARG A 152 -13.00 -12.61 -4.25
C ARG A 152 -12.35 -11.68 -3.22
N ALA A 153 -13.06 -11.28 -2.17
CA ALA A 153 -12.47 -10.45 -1.10
C ALA A 153 -11.21 -11.10 -0.48
N PHE A 154 -11.16 -12.43 -0.38
CA PHE A 154 -9.98 -13.14 0.11
C PHE A 154 -8.85 -13.24 -0.91
N GLU A 155 -9.16 -13.20 -2.22
CA GLU A 155 -8.19 -13.44 -3.29
C GLU A 155 -7.60 -12.17 -3.92
N ILE A 156 -8.31 -11.02 -3.89
CA ILE A 156 -7.85 -9.77 -4.51
C ILE A 156 -6.43 -9.40 -4.05
N GLY A 157 -5.47 -9.27 -4.98
CA GLY A 157 -4.10 -8.85 -4.64
C GLY A 157 -3.25 -9.89 -3.91
N ARG A 158 -3.74 -11.14 -3.74
CA ARG A 158 -2.84 -12.26 -3.42
C ARG A 158 -2.10 -12.65 -4.70
N MET A 159 -0.77 -12.71 -4.63
CA MET A 159 -0.01 -13.35 -5.70
C MET A 159 -0.45 -14.81 -5.77
N ALA A 160 -0.92 -15.24 -6.95
CA ALA A 160 -1.21 -16.64 -7.18
C ALA A 160 0.03 -17.45 -6.80
N ARG A 161 -0.11 -18.41 -5.88
CA ARG A 161 0.94 -19.39 -5.64
C ARG A 161 1.11 -20.15 -6.95
N THR A 162 2.16 -19.84 -7.71
CA THR A 162 2.65 -20.73 -8.75
C THR A 162 3.02 -22.02 -8.05
N THR A 163 2.17 -23.03 -8.20
CA THR A 163 2.48 -24.41 -7.86
C THR A 163 3.40 -24.90 -8.95
N GLU A 164 4.68 -24.56 -8.86
CA GLU A 164 5.71 -25.33 -9.55
C GLU A 164 5.66 -26.74 -8.94
N THR A 165 5.01 -27.61 -9.69
CA THR A 165 5.04 -29.04 -9.44
C THR A 165 6.40 -29.45 -9.99
N ASP A 166 7.37 -29.65 -9.10
CA ASP A 166 8.68 -30.22 -9.46
C ASP A 166 8.44 -31.58 -10.13
N ASP A 167 8.58 -31.60 -11.45
CA ASP A 167 8.75 -32.80 -12.25
C ASP A 167 10.00 -33.54 -11.75
N GLN A 168 9.80 -34.56 -10.91
CA GLN A 168 10.83 -35.56 -10.67
C GLN A 168 10.97 -36.42 -11.93
N HIS A 169 11.78 -35.93 -12.87
CA HIS A 169 12.36 -36.73 -13.93
C HIS A 169 13.30 -37.75 -13.28
N THR A 170 12.86 -39.00 -13.23
CA THR A 170 13.68 -40.12 -12.80
C THR A 170 14.53 -40.58 -13.98
N ASP A 171 15.73 -40.00 -14.10
CA ASP A 171 16.81 -40.60 -14.89
C ASP A 171 17.31 -41.84 -14.14
N GLN A 172 16.86 -43.01 -14.58
CA GLN A 172 17.53 -44.27 -14.28
C GLN A 172 18.57 -44.53 -15.38
N ASP A 173 19.84 -44.30 -15.05
CA ASP A 173 20.96 -44.79 -15.86
C ASP A 173 21.40 -46.18 -15.33
N PRO A 174 21.73 -47.16 -16.20
CA PRO A 174 21.90 -48.55 -15.84
C PRO A 174 23.39 -48.91 -15.68
N GLU A 175 23.81 -49.35 -14.49
CA GLU A 175 25.13 -49.99 -14.36
C GLU A 175 25.17 -51.22 -13.43
N GLN A 176 25.53 -52.33 -14.08
CA GLN A 176 26.48 -53.37 -13.62
C GLN A 176 26.01 -54.39 -12.57
N THR A 177 25.39 -55.47 -13.06
CA THR A 177 25.51 -56.80 -12.44
C THR A 177 26.74 -57.54 -12.98
N ARG A 178 27.87 -57.37 -12.28
CA ARG A 178 28.92 -58.40 -12.20
C ARG A 178 29.00 -58.85 -10.76
N ASN A 179 28.54 -60.06 -10.46
CA ASN A 179 29.34 -60.93 -9.63
C ASN A 179 29.09 -62.40 -9.94
N LYS A 180 30.23 -63.07 -10.10
CA LYS A 180 30.41 -64.49 -10.31
C LYS A 180 30.36 -65.22 -8.97
N ASP A 181 29.98 -66.50 -9.09
CA ASP A 181 30.37 -67.64 -8.27
C ASP A 181 29.93 -67.67 -6.80
N ASP A 182 28.96 -68.53 -6.48
CA ASP A 182 29.22 -69.63 -5.55
C ASP A 182 28.15 -70.75 -5.66
N ARG A 183 28.67 -71.96 -5.93
CA ARG A 183 28.07 -73.33 -5.85
C ARG A 183 27.11 -73.85 -6.93
#